data_AF-D1FPX8-F1
#
_entry.id   AF-D1FPX8-F1
#
_cell.length_a   1.000
_cell.length_b   1.000
_cell.length_c   1.000
_cell.angle_alpha   90.00
_cell.angle_beta   90.00
_cell.angle_gamma   90.00
#
_symmetry.space_group_name_H-M   'P 1'
#
loop_
_entity.id
_entity.type
_entity.pdbx_description
1 polymer ?
#
loop_
_entity_poly.entity_id
_entity_poly.type
_entity_poly.pdbx_seq_one_letter_code
_entity_poly.pdbx_strand_id
1 'polypeptide(L)'
;MGKILVVLLIGAWLTCCRAEGTDGAQAAVDALANCGGAVYFSKADIPGSEGKCFVKCLLRAIKVIKGGRVNWTSFEALIDDPQAKVGLQGCKAIIGENLDDSCTTASEVYHCVNSGFPDTFRDAYVKYFNTDQDSFKHALPLH
;
A
#
# COMPACT_ATOMS: atom_id res chain seq x y z
N MET A 1 -25.55 3.89 -2.14
CA MET A 1 -24.77 5.14 -2.28
C MET A 1 -23.43 4.91 -1.58
N GLY A 2 -22.43 4.44 -2.33
CA GLY A 2 -21.12 4.09 -1.79
C GLY A 2 -20.31 5.35 -1.51
N LYS A 3 -19.90 5.56 -0.26
CA LYS A 3 -19.03 6.67 0.12
C LYS A 3 -17.62 6.34 -0.37
N ILE A 4 -17.18 7.05 -1.41
CA ILE A 4 -15.83 6.97 -1.96
C ILE A 4 -14.89 7.65 -0.97
N LEU A 5 -13.89 6.92 -0.47
CA LEU A 5 -12.82 7.45 0.36
C LEU A 5 -11.80 8.15 -0.57
N VAL A 6 -11.43 9.42 -0.27
CA VAL A 6 -10.48 10.29 -1.01
C VAL A 6 -9.30 10.72 -0.10
N VAL A 7 -8.07 10.76 -0.65
CA VAL A 7 -6.79 10.76 0.10
C VAL A 7 -6.02 11.96 -0.23
N LEU A 8 -5.75 12.71 0.81
CA LEU A 8 -4.70 13.70 0.81
C LEU A 8 -3.48 13.11 1.50
N LEU A 9 -2.41 13.01 0.73
CA LEU A 9 -1.05 12.79 1.22
C LEU A 9 -0.52 14.14 1.70
N ILE A 10 -0.54 14.37 3.01
CA ILE A 10 0.15 15.51 3.62
C ILE A 10 1.36 14.93 4.34
N GLY A 11 2.55 15.24 3.81
CA GLY A 11 3.81 14.69 4.27
C GLY A 11 4.18 15.17 5.67
N ALA A 12 4.60 14.24 6.52
CA ALA A 12 5.32 14.54 7.74
C ALA A 12 6.41 13.48 8.02
N TRP A 13 7.66 13.97 7.92
CA TRP A 13 8.88 13.63 8.66
C TRP A 13 9.17 12.17 9.11
N LEU A 14 10.26 11.66 8.52
CA LEU A 14 11.39 10.89 9.11
C LEU A 14 11.20 9.46 9.68
N THR A 15 12.27 8.69 9.42
CA THR A 15 12.90 7.61 10.23
C THR A 15 12.24 6.23 10.36
N CYS A 16 12.87 5.29 9.65
CA CYS A 16 13.15 3.88 9.99
C CYS A 16 11.98 2.98 10.46
N CYS A 17 11.59 2.12 9.53
CA CYS A 17 10.71 0.96 9.69
C CYS A 17 11.06 0.08 10.90
N ARG A 18 10.13 -0.05 11.85
CA ARG A 18 10.02 -1.25 12.69
C ARG A 18 8.57 -1.46 13.13
N ALA A 19 7.80 -2.21 12.33
CA ALA A 19 6.55 -2.81 12.79
C ALA A 19 6.83 -4.29 13.09
N GLU A 20 7.09 -4.61 14.35
CA GLU A 20 7.22 -5.99 14.86
C GLU A 20 5.86 -6.43 15.42
N GLY A 21 5.18 -7.30 14.67
CA GLY A 21 4.30 -8.35 15.19
C GLY A 21 3.11 -7.94 16.07
N THR A 22 1.99 -7.65 15.44
CA THR A 22 0.64 -8.00 15.91
C THR A 22 -0.24 -8.16 14.67
N ASP A 23 -1.13 -9.14 14.62
CA ASP A 23 -2.15 -9.21 13.57
C ASP A 23 -3.36 -8.36 14.03
N GLY A 24 -4.10 -7.79 13.08
CA GLY A 24 -5.32 -7.03 13.34
C GLY A 24 -5.25 -5.53 12.99
N ALA A 25 -6.37 -4.85 13.20
CA ALA A 25 -6.56 -3.46 12.79
C ALA A 25 -5.52 -2.50 13.37
N GLN A 26 -5.17 -2.63 14.66
CA GLN A 26 -4.19 -1.75 15.30
C GLN A 26 -2.81 -1.87 14.66
N ALA A 27 -2.39 -3.08 14.31
CA ALA A 27 -1.10 -3.30 13.66
C ALA A 27 -1.04 -2.70 12.26
N ALA A 28 -2.15 -2.76 11.52
CA ALA A 28 -2.29 -2.10 10.24
C ALA A 28 -2.18 -0.56 10.41
N VAL A 29 -2.78 -0.01 11.46
CA VAL A 29 -2.66 1.43 11.77
C VAL A 29 -1.25 1.81 12.21
N ASP A 30 -0.61 1.00 13.05
CA ASP A 30 0.76 1.24 13.51
C ASP A 30 1.74 1.17 12.34
N ALA A 31 1.57 0.22 11.42
CA ALA A 31 2.37 0.12 10.21
C ALA A 31 2.18 1.33 9.28
N LEU A 32 0.95 1.86 9.19
CA LEU A 32 0.65 3.08 8.44
C LEU A 32 1.29 4.30 9.09
N ALA A 33 1.15 4.44 10.40
CA ALA A 33 1.72 5.54 11.19
C ALA A 33 3.26 5.55 11.10
N ASN A 34 3.89 4.37 11.12
CA ASN A 34 5.33 4.21 10.93
C ASN A 34 5.83 4.67 9.55
N CYS A 35 4.95 4.83 8.57
CA CYS A 35 5.30 5.37 7.26
C CYS A 35 5.17 6.90 7.19
N GLY A 36 4.78 7.58 8.27
CA GLY A 36 4.63 9.04 8.32
C GLY A 36 3.34 9.56 7.67
N GLY A 37 2.34 8.69 7.51
CA GLY A 37 1.06 9.07 6.90
C GLY A 37 0.08 9.58 7.95
N ALA A 38 -0.29 10.86 7.88
CA ALA A 38 -1.60 11.28 8.36
C ALA A 38 -2.65 10.48 7.55
N VAL A 39 -3.49 9.76 8.29
CA VAL A 39 -4.26 8.62 7.81
C VAL A 39 -5.37 9.04 6.85
N TYR A 40 -5.18 8.80 5.56
CA TYR A 40 -6.27 8.62 4.60
C TYR A 40 -5.82 7.54 3.58
N PHE A 41 -6.73 6.69 3.03
CA PHE A 41 -6.47 5.74 1.90
C PHE A 41 -7.28 6.03 0.63
N SER A 42 -6.66 6.45 -0.48
CA SER A 42 -7.36 6.75 -1.75
C SER A 42 -6.42 7.07 -2.91
N LYS A 43 -7.04 7.09 -4.09
CA LYS A 43 -6.49 7.46 -5.40
C LYS A 43 -5.57 8.68 -5.30
N ALA A 44 -4.27 8.43 -5.24
CA ALA A 44 -3.28 9.44 -5.47
C ALA A 44 -3.10 9.56 -6.99
N ASP A 45 -3.67 10.60 -7.60
CA ASP A 45 -3.10 11.15 -8.82
C ASP A 45 -1.66 11.53 -8.47
N ILE A 46 -0.71 10.86 -9.16
CA ILE A 46 0.75 10.94 -9.05
C ILE A 46 1.24 11.67 -7.80
N PRO A 47 1.56 10.96 -6.69
CA PRO A 47 2.07 11.63 -5.52
C PRO A 47 3.35 12.41 -5.84
N GLY A 48 3.52 13.57 -5.19
CA GLY A 48 4.82 14.24 -5.12
C GLY A 48 5.90 13.29 -4.56
N SER A 49 7.17 13.71 -4.59
CA SER A 49 8.30 12.89 -4.12
C SER A 49 8.06 12.23 -2.76
N GLU A 50 7.42 12.94 -1.82
CA GLU A 50 7.06 12.44 -0.50
C GLU A 50 6.02 11.30 -0.54
N GLY A 51 4.95 11.45 -1.33
CA GLY A 51 3.93 10.41 -1.44
C GLY A 51 4.42 9.16 -2.18
N LYS A 52 5.41 9.29 -3.08
CA LYS A 52 6.07 8.14 -3.69
C LYS A 52 6.81 7.30 -2.65
N CYS A 53 7.51 7.96 -1.73
CA CYS A 53 8.24 7.26 -0.65
C CYS A 53 7.30 6.67 0.38
N PHE A 54 6.17 7.33 0.65
CA PHE A 54 5.11 6.79 1.48
C PHE A 54 4.56 5.47 0.92
N VAL A 55 4.23 5.44 -0.37
CA VAL A 55 3.78 4.22 -1.07
C VAL A 55 4.82 3.10 -0.98
N LYS A 56 6.10 3.43 -1.23
CA LYS A 56 7.20 2.47 -1.05
C LYS A 56 7.24 1.90 0.37
N CYS A 57 7.04 2.74 1.39
CA CYS A 57 7.01 2.31 2.77
C CYS A 57 5.85 1.35 3.05
N LEU A 58 4.65 1.64 2.56
CA LEU A 58 3.49 0.75 2.73
C LEU A 58 3.69 -0.60 2.03
N LEU A 59 4.21 -0.60 0.79
CA LEU A 59 4.55 -1.83 0.08
C LEU A 59 5.60 -2.67 0.82
N ARG A 60 6.55 -2.03 1.53
CA ARG A 60 7.50 -2.72 2.41
C ARG A 60 6.83 -3.26 3.67
N ALA A 61 5.87 -2.55 4.26
CA ALA A 61 5.15 -2.97 5.46
C ALA A 61 4.40 -4.30 5.24
N ILE A 62 3.78 -4.47 4.07
CA ILE A 62 3.10 -5.71 3.66
C ILE A 62 4.01 -6.70 2.93
N LYS A 63 5.33 -6.50 2.99
CA LYS A 63 6.37 -7.35 2.38
C LYS A 63 6.22 -7.58 0.86
N VAL A 64 5.53 -6.70 0.16
CA VAL A 64 5.47 -6.70 -1.31
C VAL A 64 6.80 -6.24 -1.90
N ILE A 65 7.45 -5.25 -1.28
CA ILE A 65 8.81 -4.83 -1.67
C ILE A 65 9.81 -5.22 -0.58
N LYS A 66 10.90 -5.88 -0.98
CA LYS A 66 12.01 -6.21 -0.08
C LYS A 66 13.35 -6.12 -0.81
N GLY A 67 14.29 -5.35 -0.27
CA GLY A 67 15.66 -5.24 -0.83
C GLY A 67 15.70 -4.79 -2.28
N GLY A 68 14.84 -3.83 -2.67
CA GLY A 68 14.74 -3.35 -4.06
C GLY A 68 14.07 -4.32 -5.02
N ARG A 69 13.38 -5.35 -4.54
CA ARG A 69 12.62 -6.29 -5.39
C ARG A 69 11.15 -6.32 -5.05
N VAL A 70 10.32 -6.48 -6.07
CA VAL A 70 8.88 -6.75 -5.91
C VAL A 70 8.65 -8.25 -5.83
N ASN A 71 8.02 -8.70 -4.75
CA ASN A 71 7.53 -10.05 -4.63
C ASN A 71 6.10 -10.13 -5.17
N TRP A 72 5.99 -10.26 -6.49
CA TRP A 72 4.70 -10.33 -7.19
C TRP A 72 3.84 -11.50 -6.72
N THR A 73 4.44 -12.64 -6.39
CA THR A 73 3.72 -13.82 -5.88
C THR A 73 3.06 -13.54 -4.53
N SER A 74 3.78 -12.90 -3.60
CA SER A 74 3.19 -12.47 -2.34
C SER A 74 2.14 -11.40 -2.53
N PHE A 75 2.34 -10.47 -3.48
CA PHE A 75 1.32 -9.46 -3.76
C PHE A 75 0.05 -10.08 -4.33
N GLU A 76 0.16 -11.01 -5.29
CA GLU A 76 -0.99 -11.72 -5.88
C GLU A 76 -1.78 -12.52 -4.84
N ALA A 77 -1.10 -13.13 -3.85
CA ALA A 77 -1.75 -13.87 -2.76
C ALA A 77 -2.62 -12.95 -1.85
N LEU A 78 -2.28 -11.66 -1.77
CA LEU A 78 -3.03 -10.67 -1.00
C LEU A 78 -4.22 -10.09 -1.78
N ILE A 79 -4.39 -10.44 -3.05
CA ILE A 79 -5.50 -9.99 -3.87
C ILE A 79 -6.54 -11.10 -3.95
N ASP A 80 -7.82 -10.77 -3.79
CA ASP A 80 -8.92 -11.74 -4.00
C ASP A 80 -9.64 -11.54 -5.33
N ASP A 81 -9.70 -10.30 -5.84
CA ASP A 81 -10.30 -9.99 -7.13
C ASP A 81 -9.51 -10.64 -8.29
N PRO A 82 -10.11 -11.59 -9.04
CA PRO A 82 -9.46 -12.24 -10.17
C PRO A 82 -9.04 -11.28 -11.29
N GLN A 83 -9.81 -10.19 -11.53
CA GLN A 83 -9.47 -9.21 -12.55
C GLN A 83 -8.25 -8.39 -12.14
N ALA A 84 -8.17 -8.02 -10.86
CA ALA A 84 -7.02 -7.34 -10.30
C ALA A 84 -5.75 -8.21 -10.33
N LYS A 85 -5.86 -9.54 -10.16
CA LYS A 85 -4.74 -10.47 -10.35
C LYS A 85 -4.22 -10.48 -11.78
N VAL A 86 -5.12 -10.51 -12.77
CA VAL A 86 -4.74 -10.42 -14.19
C VAL A 86 -4.07 -9.07 -14.48
N GLY A 87 -4.61 -7.97 -13.94
CA GLY A 87 -3.98 -6.65 -14.01
C GLY A 87 -2.58 -6.63 -13.42
N LEU A 88 -2.38 -7.25 -12.26
CA LEU A 88 -1.07 -7.37 -11.60
C LEU A 88 -0.05 -8.11 -12.47
N GLN A 89 -0.46 -9.16 -13.20
CA GLN A 89 0.42 -9.86 -14.14
C GLN A 89 0.86 -8.96 -15.29
N GLY A 90 -0.03 -8.10 -15.79
CA GLY A 90 0.32 -7.05 -16.76
C GLY A 90 1.34 -6.05 -16.20
N CYS A 91 1.15 -5.61 -14.95
CA CYS A 91 2.09 -4.74 -14.26
C CYS A 91 3.47 -5.38 -14.08
N LYS A 92 3.51 -6.67 -13.73
CA LYS A 92 4.75 -7.45 -13.62
C LYS A 92 5.55 -7.45 -14.93
N ALA A 93 4.87 -7.59 -16.07
CA ALA A 93 5.52 -7.62 -17.37
C ALA A 93 6.15 -6.26 -17.75
N ILE A 94 5.57 -5.15 -17.28
CA ILE A 94 6.03 -3.79 -17.58
C ILE A 94 7.15 -3.35 -16.63
N ILE A 95 6.96 -3.55 -15.32
CA ILE A 95 7.85 -3.03 -14.26
C ILE A 95 8.99 -4.02 -13.97
N GLY A 96 8.78 -5.31 -14.14
CA GLY A 96 9.74 -6.35 -13.78
C GLY A 96 9.86 -6.60 -12.27
N GLU A 97 10.87 -7.36 -11.85
CA GLU A 97 11.05 -7.77 -10.44
C GLU A 97 12.10 -6.96 -9.68
N ASN A 98 13.08 -6.39 -10.40
CA ASN A 98 14.14 -5.56 -9.81
C ASN A 98 13.78 -4.10 -9.97
N LEU A 99 13.58 -3.42 -8.84
CA LEU A 99 13.43 -1.98 -8.78
C LEU A 99 14.82 -1.38 -8.52
N ASP A 100 15.12 -0.23 -9.13
CA ASP A 100 16.04 0.67 -8.45
C ASP A 100 15.42 1.01 -7.09
N ASP A 101 16.22 1.13 -6.02
CA ASP A 101 15.64 1.37 -4.69
C ASP A 101 15.08 2.81 -4.55
N SER A 102 14.67 3.44 -5.65
CA SER A 102 13.99 4.72 -5.65
C SER A 102 12.53 4.57 -5.20
N CYS A 103 12.01 5.66 -4.65
CA CYS A 103 10.57 5.76 -4.36
C CYS A 103 9.72 5.80 -5.65
N THR A 104 10.30 6.23 -6.77
CA THR A 104 9.60 6.35 -8.05
C THR A 104 9.16 5.00 -8.57
N THR A 105 10.08 4.05 -8.70
CA THR A 105 9.79 2.74 -9.28
C THR A 105 8.87 1.91 -8.36
N ALA A 106 9.00 2.09 -7.04
CA ALA A 106 8.04 1.52 -6.08
C ALA A 106 6.63 2.13 -6.22
N SER A 107 6.52 3.42 -6.54
CA SER A 107 5.23 4.07 -6.75
C SER A 107 4.56 3.65 -8.06
N GLU A 108 5.32 3.22 -9.06
CA GLU A 108 4.80 2.67 -10.32
C GLU A 108 4.06 1.35 -10.10
N VAL A 109 4.55 0.50 -9.18
CA VAL A 109 3.87 -0.75 -8.79
C VAL A 109 2.47 -0.46 -8.27
N TYR A 110 2.37 0.51 -7.36
CA TYR A 110 1.08 0.96 -6.83
C TYR A 110 0.21 1.57 -7.93
N HIS A 111 0.75 2.49 -8.73
CA HIS A 111 0.00 3.17 -9.80
C HIS A 111 -0.57 2.20 -10.83
N CYS A 112 0.22 1.22 -11.25
CA CYS A 112 -0.21 0.24 -12.24
C CYS A 112 -1.42 -0.57 -11.75
N VAL A 113 -1.40 -1.02 -10.49
CA VAL A 113 -2.50 -1.80 -9.91
C VAL A 113 -3.71 -0.92 -9.61
N ASN A 114 -3.49 0.23 -8.96
CA ASN A 114 -4.57 1.07 -8.45
C ASN A 114 -5.23 1.96 -9.52
N SER A 115 -4.60 2.12 -10.70
CA SER A 115 -5.20 2.84 -11.84
C SER A 115 -6.38 2.07 -12.44
N GLY A 116 -6.25 0.76 -12.61
CA GLY A 116 -7.32 -0.13 -13.06
C GLY A 116 -8.25 -0.58 -11.93
N PHE A 117 -7.70 -0.79 -10.73
CA PHE A 117 -8.40 -1.41 -9.61
C PHE A 117 -8.13 -0.64 -8.30
N PRO A 118 -8.86 0.46 -8.04
CA PRO A 118 -8.50 1.47 -7.03
C PRO A 118 -8.57 1.01 -5.57
N ASP A 119 -9.09 -0.18 -5.32
CA ASP A 119 -9.26 -0.76 -3.99
C ASP A 119 -8.28 -1.92 -3.73
N THR A 120 -7.61 -2.44 -4.75
CA THR A 120 -6.77 -3.63 -4.66
C THR A 120 -5.63 -3.47 -3.67
N PHE A 121 -4.97 -2.30 -3.66
CA PHE A 121 -3.91 -2.07 -2.70
C PHE A 121 -4.42 -2.01 -1.26
N ARG A 122 -5.56 -1.36 -1.03
CA ARG A 122 -6.20 -1.28 0.30
C ARG A 122 -6.60 -2.66 0.77
N ASP A 123 -7.23 -3.45 -0.08
CA ASP A 123 -7.72 -4.79 0.26
C ASP A 123 -6.55 -5.73 0.53
N ALA A 124 -5.47 -5.65 -0.26
CA ALA A 124 -4.22 -6.35 0.02
C ALA A 124 -3.59 -5.95 1.37
N TYR A 125 -3.66 -4.66 1.70
CA TYR A 125 -3.14 -4.13 2.96
C TYR A 125 -3.90 -4.68 4.17
N VAL A 126 -5.22 -4.55 4.20
CA VAL A 126 -6.04 -5.06 5.31
C VAL A 126 -5.97 -6.59 5.41
N LYS A 127 -5.91 -7.30 4.28
CA LYS A 127 -5.74 -8.75 4.25
C LYS A 127 -4.40 -9.20 4.84
N TYR A 128 -3.31 -8.50 4.54
CA TYR A 128 -2.00 -8.81 5.10
C TYR A 128 -1.99 -8.78 6.63
N PHE A 129 -2.68 -7.80 7.22
CA PHE A 129 -2.83 -7.68 8.66
C PHE A 129 -4.01 -8.48 9.23
N ASN A 130 -4.65 -9.36 8.44
CA ASN A 130 -5.80 -10.15 8.88
C ASN A 130 -6.91 -9.31 9.54
N THR A 131 -7.24 -8.16 8.95
CA THR A 131 -8.30 -7.25 9.39
C THR A 131 -9.27 -6.94 8.25
N ASP A 132 -10.45 -6.43 8.57
CA ASP A 132 -11.39 -5.87 7.61
C ASP A 132 -11.32 -4.34 7.56
N GLN A 133 -11.97 -3.75 6.56
CA GLN A 133 -11.97 -2.30 6.35
C GLN A 133 -12.64 -1.52 7.50
N ASP A 134 -13.65 -2.08 8.16
CA ASP A 134 -14.39 -1.38 9.21
C ASP A 134 -13.63 -1.41 10.53
N SER A 135 -13.05 -2.56 10.89
CA SER A 135 -12.11 -2.69 12.00
C SER A 135 -10.90 -1.77 11.79
N PHE A 136 -10.34 -1.76 10.57
CA PHE A 136 -9.25 -0.87 10.22
C PHE A 136 -9.64 0.60 10.40
N LYS A 137 -10.78 1.03 9.85
CA LYS A 137 -11.30 2.40 10.00
C LYS A 137 -11.51 2.79 11.46
N HIS A 138 -12.01 1.86 12.29
CA HIS A 138 -12.28 2.12 13.70
C HIS A 138 -10.99 2.26 14.53
N ALA A 139 -9.92 1.57 14.11
CA ALA A 139 -8.60 1.68 14.72
C ALA A 139 -7.83 2.94 14.29
N LEU A 140 -8.25 3.62 13.21
CA LEU A 140 -7.64 4.88 12.81
C LEU A 140 -7.88 5.92 13.92
N PRO A 141 -6.85 6.64 14.38
CA PRO A 141 -7.05 7.74 15.30
C PRO A 141 -7.95 8.79 14.63
N LEU A 142 -9.20 8.88 15.06
CA LEU A 142 -10.11 9.96 14.70
C LEU A 142 -9.53 11.26 15.27
N HIS A 143 -8.98 12.10 14.41
CA HIS A 143 -8.68 13.49 14.72
C HIS A 143 -9.83 14.38 14.26
#